data_AF-A0A966Y7Y8-F1
#
_entry.id   AF-A0A966Y7Y8-F1
#
_cell.length_a   1.000
_cell.length_b   1.000
_cell.length_c   1.000
_cell.angle_alpha   90.00
_cell.angle_beta   90.00
_cell.angle_gamma   90.00
#
_symmetry.space_group_name_H-M   'P 1'
#
loop_
_entity.id
_entity.type
_entity.pdbx_description
1 polymer ?
#
loop_
_entity_poly.entity_id
_entity_poly.type
_entity_poly.pdbx_seq_one_letter_code
_entity_poly.pdbx_strand_id
1 'polypeptide(L)' 'MKDLNTFDDYEVGYNIPAKPGMSEDDIQTPCLVLDLDALERNIKKMGDYAAAKGMRHRV' A
#
# COMPACT_ATOMS: atom_id res chain seq x y z
N MET A 1 -13.10 19.04 -1.63
CA MET A 1 -11.93 18.16 -1.41
C MET A 1 -11.43 17.82 -2.81
N LYS A 2 -10.24 18.24 -3.23
CA LYS A 2 -9.67 17.73 -4.49
C LYS A 2 -9.31 16.28 -4.22
N ASP A 3 -9.70 15.36 -5.11
CA ASP A 3 -9.19 14.00 -5.06
C ASP A 3 -7.67 14.06 -5.06
N LEU A 4 -7.03 13.53 -4.01
CA LEU A 4 -5.58 13.56 -3.80
C LEU A 4 -4.81 12.62 -4.76
N ASN A 5 -5.53 11.96 -5.66
CA ASN A 5 -5.05 10.89 -6.53
C ASN A 5 -5.05 11.31 -8.01
N THR A 6 -4.61 12.52 -8.32
CA THR A 6 -4.37 12.88 -9.72
C THR A 6 -3.07 12.22 -10.19
N PHE A 7 -3.17 11.00 -10.73
CA PHE A 7 -2.05 10.26 -11.32
C PHE A 7 -1.78 10.64 -12.79
N ASP A 8 -2.55 11.59 -13.34
CA ASP A 8 -2.48 12.00 -14.74
C ASP A 8 -1.15 12.71 -15.07
N ASP A 9 -0.58 13.43 -14.10
CA ASP A 9 0.70 14.12 -14.23
C ASP A 9 1.92 13.16 -14.13
N TYR A 10 1.67 11.87 -13.83
CA TYR A 10 2.70 10.85 -13.67
C TYR A 10 2.71 9.86 -14.83
N GLU A 11 3.92 9.47 -15.22
CA GLU A 11 4.24 8.59 -16.33
C GLU A 11 4.78 7.25 -15.81
N VAL A 12 4.10 6.17 -16.20
CA VAL A 12 4.47 4.80 -15.83
C VAL A 12 5.79 4.43 -16.49
N GLY A 13 6.74 3.92 -15.70
CA GLY A 13 8.08 3.55 -16.17
C GLY A 13 9.12 4.68 -16.12
N TYR A 14 8.69 5.90 -15.79
CA TYR A 14 9.60 7.03 -15.55
C TYR A 14 9.56 7.50 -14.10
N ASN A 15 8.40 7.92 -13.60
CA ASN A 15 8.27 8.49 -12.24
C ASN A 15 7.24 7.78 -11.34
N ILE A 16 6.50 6.79 -11.86
CA ILE A 16 5.71 5.82 -11.08
C ILE A 16 5.82 4.42 -11.72
N PRO A 17 5.65 3.32 -10.96
CA PRO A 17 5.74 1.97 -11.51
C PRO A 17 4.42 1.46 -12.12
N ALA A 18 3.28 1.98 -11.68
CA ALA A 18 1.94 1.54 -12.11
C ALA A 18 0.87 2.59 -11.75
N LYS A 19 -0.33 2.42 -12.31
CA LYS A 19 -1.55 3.16 -11.94
C LYS A 19 -2.60 2.20 -11.38
N PRO A 20 -3.53 2.66 -10.51
CA PRO A 20 -4.62 1.82 -10.03
C PRO A 20 -5.42 1.19 -11.19
N GLY A 21 -5.73 -0.10 -11.07
CA GLY A 21 -6.47 -0.85 -12.09
C GLY A 21 -5.62 -1.56 -13.14
N MET A 22 -4.29 -1.34 -13.18
CA MET A 22 -3.39 -2.14 -14.01
C MET A 22 -3.27 -3.58 -13.50
N SER A 23 -2.99 -4.52 -14.41
CA SER A 23 -2.61 -5.89 -14.04
C SER A 23 -1.24 -5.89 -13.35
N GLU A 24 -1.01 -6.87 -12.46
CA GLU A 24 0.29 -7.03 -11.78
C GLU A 24 1.44 -7.28 -12.77
N ASP A 25 1.17 -8.02 -13.85
CA ASP A 25 2.16 -8.33 -14.90
C ASP A 25 2.61 -7.09 -15.70
N ASP A 26 1.82 -6.00 -15.67
CA ASP A 26 2.11 -4.75 -16.39
C ASP A 26 2.92 -3.75 -15.53
N ILE A 27 3.19 -4.08 -14.26
CA ILE A 27 3.91 -3.21 -13.33
C ILE A 27 5.39 -3.09 -13.74
N GLN A 28 5.90 -1.86 -13.79
CA GLN A 28 7.29 -1.61 -14.16
C GLN A 28 8.26 -2.00 -13.04
N THR A 29 9.27 -2.82 -13.39
CA THR A 29 10.31 -3.28 -12.47
C THR A 29 11.65 -2.54 -12.71
N PRO A 30 12.48 -2.34 -11.67
CA PRO A 30 12.27 -2.73 -10.27
C PRO A 30 11.40 -1.73 -9.51
N CYS A 31 10.48 -2.23 -8.67
CA CYS A 31 9.69 -1.41 -7.76
C CYS A 31 9.35 -2.16 -6.47
N LEU A 32 8.75 -1.46 -5.50
CA LEU A 32 8.20 -2.07 -4.30
C LEU A 32 6.72 -2.40 -4.54
N VAL A 33 6.34 -3.63 -4.21
CA VAL A 33 4.94 -4.10 -4.26
C VAL A 33 4.52 -4.50 -2.85
N LEU A 34 3.27 -4.20 -2.50
CA LEU A 34 2.65 -4.60 -1.25
C LEU A 34 1.43 -5.48 -1.55
N ASP A 35 1.44 -6.71 -1.04
CA ASP A 35 0.23 -7.52 -0.90
C ASP A 35 -0.62 -6.90 0.22
N LEU A 36 -1.75 -6.30 -0.16
CA LEU A 36 -2.63 -5.59 0.77
C LEU A 36 -3.31 -6.54 1.75
N ASP A 37 -3.70 -7.74 1.32
CA ASP A 37 -4.32 -8.72 2.21
C ASP A 37 -3.32 -9.18 3.28
N ALA A 38 -2.05 -9.38 2.90
CA ALA A 38 -0.98 -9.71 3.86
C ALA A 38 -0.67 -8.55 4.80
N LEU A 39 -0.61 -7.32 4.28
CA LEU A 39 -0.38 -6.12 5.07
C LEU A 39 -1.49 -5.93 6.13
N GLU A 40 -2.76 -6.04 5.73
CA GLU A 40 -3.90 -5.92 6.63
C GLU A 40 -3.88 -6.99 7.73
N ARG A 41 -3.61 -8.25 7.38
CA ARG A 41 -3.43 -9.33 8.36
C ARG A 41 -2.31 -9.03 9.36
N ASN A 42 -1.18 -8.50 8.87
CA ASN A 42 -0.03 -8.15 9.73
C ASN A 42 -0.36 -7.01 10.70
N ILE A 43 -1.02 -5.95 10.20
CA ILE A 43 -1.47 -4.82 11.03
C ILE A 43 -2.46 -5.30 12.10
N LYS A 44 -3.48 -6.08 11.70
CA LYS A 44 -4.46 -6.63 12.63
C LYS A 44 -3.80 -7.49 13.71
N LYS A 45 -2.89 -8.38 13.32
CA LYS A 45 -2.15 -9.25 14.25
C LYS A 45 -1.38 -8.45 15.29
N MET A 46 -0.68 -7.38 14.89
CA MET A 46 0.05 -6.53 15.83
C MET A 46 -0.91 -5.74 16.74
N GLY A 47 -2.01 -5.23 16.20
CA GLY A 47 -3.05 -4.55 16.96
C GLY A 47 -3.66 -5.45 18.05
N ASP A 48 -4.06 -6.67 17.68
CA ASP A 48 -4.61 -7.67 18.60
C ASP A 48 -3.58 -8.04 19.69
N TYR A 49 -2.31 -8.20 19.32
CA TYR A 49 -1.23 -8.48 20.26
C TYR A 49 -1.03 -7.34 21.28
N ALA A 50 -0.98 -6.09 20.82
CA ALA A 50 -0.83 -4.94 21.68
C ALA A 50 -2.02 -4.79 22.65
N ALA A 51 -3.25 -4.94 22.16
CA ALA A 51 -4.46 -4.88 22.96
C ALA A 51 -4.49 -5.97 24.05
N ALA A 52 -4.15 -7.22 23.70
CA ALA A 52 -4.10 -8.33 24.64
C ALA A 52 -3.04 -8.16 25.75
N LYS A 53 -2.06 -7.30 25.54
CA LYS A 53 -0.98 -6.99 26.50
C LYS A 53 -1.12 -5.63 27.17
N GLY A 54 -2.24 -4.93 26.97
CA GLY A 54 -2.45 -3.59 27.53
C GLY A 54 -1.44 -2.54 27.01
N MET A 55 -0.84 -2.79 25.85
CA MET A 55 0.12 -1.88 25.23
C MET A 55 -0.58 -0.96 24.23
N ARG A 56 -0.10 0.27 24.11
CA ARG A 56 -0.57 1.19 23.05
C ARG A 56 0.13 0.86 21.74
N HIS A 57 -0.64 0.63 20.69
CA HIS A 57 -0.15 0.62 19.31
C HIS A 57 -0.34 2.03 18.74
N ARG A 58 0.76 2.76 18.48
CA ARG A 58 0.69 4.13 17.95
C ARG A 58 0.48 4.07 16.44
N VAL A 59 -0.77 4.23 16.04
CA VAL A 59 -1.20 4.44 14.66
C VAL A 59 -1.08 5.89 14.23
#